data_AF-A0A2V9KI71-F1
#
_entry.id   AF-A0A2V9KI71-F1
#
_cell.length_a   1.000
_cell.length_b   1.000
_cell.length_c   1.000
_cell.angle_alpha   90.00
_cell.angle_beta   90.00
_cell.angle_gamma   90.00
#
_symmetry.space_group_name_H-M   'P 1'
#
loop_
_entity.id
_entity.type
_entity.pdbx_description
1 polymer ?
#
loop_
_entity_poly.entity_id
_entity_poly.type
_entity_poly.pdbx_seq_one_letter_code
_entity_poly.pdbx_strand_id
1 'polypeptide(L)'
;MARPNSRRSLEYGPGAFDHAQAFKLNITYELPFMKDQRGFAGKFAGGWQLSGFYQLYTGHPIEVYNGRARFRGNVLDANSFLENIGGDYNLDGVNNDHPDYVGGSASAAYSHANPADGIFKDNNLIGCGYVGQASTNTSTCNDAFGVTTPNSLFVNPPWNSTGIRYGGLGRNLFRGPAFNGLDGGIFKNVAINERWKLQIRIEALNLPNHPNFDGTDTNLNSFTFGRAQCTIGGTSSEGPCTSDSAPARRLQVGARLTF
;
A
#
# COMPACT_ATOMS: atom_id res chain seq x y z
N MET A 1 -12.90 10.80 -29.37
CA MET A 1 -12.93 9.36 -29.06
C MET A 1 -11.47 8.89 -29.11
N ALA A 2 -10.80 8.81 -27.95
CA ALA A 2 -9.41 8.37 -27.88
C ALA A 2 -9.31 6.92 -28.36
N ARG A 3 -8.29 6.60 -29.17
CA ARG A 3 -8.07 5.22 -29.59
C ARG A 3 -7.66 4.43 -28.34
N PRO A 4 -8.25 3.25 -28.07
CA PRO A 4 -7.77 2.39 -27.00
C PRO A 4 -6.32 2.01 -27.26
N ASN A 5 -5.54 1.86 -26.20
CA ASN A 5 -4.18 1.33 -26.25
C ASN A 5 -4.13 0.15 -27.22
N SER A 6 -3.24 0.21 -28.20
CA SER A 6 -3.11 -0.82 -29.25
C SER A 6 -2.81 -2.22 -28.68
N ARG A 7 -2.42 -2.31 -27.40
CA ARG A 7 -2.12 -3.54 -26.66
C ARG A 7 -3.21 -3.85 -25.63
N ARG A 8 -4.34 -4.39 -26.08
CA ARG A 8 -5.48 -4.78 -25.21
C ARG A 8 -5.10 -5.65 -24.01
N SER A 9 -4.06 -6.48 -24.13
CA SER A 9 -3.58 -7.33 -23.03
C SER A 9 -3.07 -6.54 -21.82
N LEU A 10 -2.61 -5.30 -22.01
CA LEU A 10 -2.12 -4.44 -20.93
C LEU A 10 -3.25 -3.79 -20.14
N GLU A 11 -4.46 -3.75 -20.68
CA GLU A 11 -5.65 -3.19 -20.02
C GLU A 11 -6.32 -4.17 -19.06
N TYR A 12 -5.84 -5.42 -18.99
CA TYR A 12 -6.28 -6.40 -18.01
C TYR A 12 -5.29 -6.48 -16.86
N GLY A 13 -5.81 -6.47 -15.64
CA GLY A 13 -5.03 -6.64 -14.42
C GLY A 13 -5.89 -7.19 -13.29
N PRO A 14 -5.28 -7.61 -12.17
CA PRO A 14 -6.01 -8.00 -10.97
C PRO A 14 -6.93 -6.87 -10.49
N GLY A 15 -8.08 -7.22 -9.92
CA GLY A 15 -8.99 -6.24 -9.34
C GLY A 15 -8.41 -5.58 -8.08
N ALA A 16 -8.88 -4.38 -7.73
CA ALA A 16 -8.36 -3.61 -6.60
C ALA A 16 -8.46 -4.32 -5.23
N PHE A 17 -9.30 -5.35 -5.09
CA PHE A 17 -9.49 -6.12 -3.86
C PHE A 17 -8.77 -7.48 -3.87
N ASP A 18 -7.93 -7.73 -4.87
CA ASP A 18 -7.21 -9.00 -5.00
C ASP A 18 -6.10 -9.11 -3.94
N HIS A 19 -6.07 -10.22 -3.21
CA HIS A 19 -4.93 -10.57 -2.37
C HIS A 19 -4.37 -11.90 -2.84
N ALA A 20 -3.14 -11.91 -3.34
CA ALA A 20 -2.50 -13.12 -3.86
C ALA A 20 -2.42 -14.24 -2.83
N GLN A 21 -2.17 -13.89 -1.56
CA GLN A 21 -2.10 -14.85 -0.46
C GLN A 21 -2.76 -14.25 0.78
N ALA A 22 -3.54 -15.08 1.48
CA ALA A 22 -4.16 -14.72 2.76
C ALA A 22 -4.17 -15.91 3.71
N PHE A 23 -3.78 -15.67 4.95
CA PHE A 23 -3.78 -16.61 6.06
C PHE A 23 -4.47 -15.98 7.26
N LYS A 24 -5.38 -16.74 7.88
CA LYS A 24 -6.12 -16.32 9.09
C LYS A 24 -6.16 -17.47 10.08
N LEU A 25 -5.80 -17.20 11.33
CA LEU A 25 -5.70 -18.19 12.38
C LEU A 25 -6.39 -17.68 13.65
N ASN A 26 -7.31 -18.49 14.17
CA ASN A 26 -7.94 -18.28 15.46
C ASN A 26 -7.41 -19.32 16.44
N ILE A 27 -6.87 -18.88 17.56
CA ILE A 27 -6.38 -19.74 18.64
C ILE A 27 -7.14 -19.43 19.90
N THR A 28 -7.53 -20.47 20.63
CA THR A 28 -8.08 -20.36 21.97
C THR A 28 -7.40 -21.38 22.86
N TYR A 29 -6.89 -20.93 24.01
CA TYR A 29 -6.14 -21.77 24.93
C TYR A 29 -6.61 -21.56 26.36
N GLU A 30 -7.02 -22.64 27.02
CA GLU A 30 -7.34 -22.60 28.45
C GLU A 30 -6.10 -22.84 29.28
N LEU A 31 -5.75 -21.88 30.13
CA LEU A 31 -4.56 -21.95 30.96
C LEU A 31 -4.67 -23.10 31.98
N PRO A 32 -3.71 -24.06 32.01
CA PRO A 32 -3.80 -25.27 32.82
C PRO A 32 -3.52 -25.06 34.32
N PHE A 33 -3.12 -23.86 34.75
CA PHE A 33 -2.73 -23.60 36.13
C PHE A 33 -3.92 -23.31 37.05
N MET A 34 -3.78 -23.72 38.31
CA MET A 34 -4.72 -23.47 39.41
C MET A 34 -6.18 -23.89 39.16
N LYS A 35 -6.45 -24.76 38.19
CA LYS A 35 -7.80 -25.29 37.90
C LYS A 35 -8.38 -26.09 39.08
N ASP A 36 -7.53 -26.80 39.81
CA ASP A 36 -7.94 -27.71 40.90
C ASP A 36 -7.80 -27.10 42.31
N GLN A 37 -7.36 -25.85 42.42
CA GLN A 37 -7.25 -25.19 43.72
C GLN A 37 -8.65 -24.88 44.28
N ARG A 38 -8.84 -25.16 45.58
CA ARG A 38 -10.09 -24.88 46.30
C ARG A 38 -10.06 -23.49 46.93
N GLY A 39 -11.25 -22.91 47.15
CA GLY A 39 -11.39 -21.61 47.81
C GLY A 39 -11.16 -20.40 46.91
N PHE A 40 -10.85 -19.25 47.51
CA PHE A 40 -10.75 -17.97 46.81
C PHE A 40 -9.64 -17.97 45.73
N ALA A 41 -8.49 -18.58 46.03
CA ALA A 41 -7.36 -18.66 45.10
C ALA A 41 -7.74 -19.35 43.78
N GLY A 42 -8.38 -20.52 43.81
CA GLY A 42 -8.82 -21.21 42.60
C GLY A 42 -9.90 -20.45 41.82
N LYS A 43 -10.83 -19.77 42.51
CA LYS A 43 -11.89 -18.99 41.86
C LYS A 43 -11.34 -17.84 41.00
N PHE A 44 -10.29 -17.15 41.46
CA PHE A 44 -9.75 -15.97 40.79
C PHE A 44 -8.45 -16.22 40.00
N ALA A 45 -7.62 -17.17 40.42
CA ALA A 45 -6.35 -17.46 39.76
C ALA A 45 -6.45 -18.57 38.70
N GLY A 46 -7.36 -19.53 38.83
CA GLY A 46 -7.51 -20.63 37.86
C GLY A 46 -8.48 -20.33 36.72
N GLY A 47 -8.46 -21.10 35.63
CA GLY A 47 -9.52 -21.07 34.60
C GLY A 47 -9.58 -19.80 33.74
N TRP A 48 -8.43 -19.16 33.54
CA TRP A 48 -8.26 -18.12 32.54
C TRP A 48 -8.18 -18.74 31.14
N GLN A 49 -8.73 -18.04 30.16
CA GLN A 49 -8.70 -18.41 28.75
C GLN A 49 -7.99 -17.32 27.97
N LEU A 50 -7.05 -17.71 27.11
CA LEU A 50 -6.43 -16.84 26.13
C LEU A 50 -7.13 -17.03 24.78
N SER A 51 -7.29 -15.94 24.04
CA SER A 51 -7.72 -15.94 22.64
C SER A 51 -6.73 -15.13 21.82
N GLY A 52 -6.50 -15.56 20.59
CA GLY A 52 -5.69 -14.82 19.61
C GLY A 52 -6.29 -14.96 18.22
N PHE A 53 -6.31 -13.84 17.50
CA PHE A 53 -6.68 -13.80 16.08
C PHE A 53 -5.53 -13.21 15.28
N TYR A 54 -4.92 -14.04 14.44
CA TYR A 54 -3.80 -13.68 13.60
C TYR A 54 -4.22 -13.61 12.13
N GLN A 55 -3.80 -12.56 11.44
CA GLN A 55 -4.09 -12.32 10.03
C GLN A 55 -2.84 -11.87 9.30
N LEU A 56 -2.56 -12.51 8.17
CA LEU A 56 -1.45 -12.17 7.27
C LEU A 56 -1.97 -12.23 5.84
N TYR A 57 -1.84 -11.15 5.08
CA TYR A 57 -2.16 -11.18 3.65
C TYR A 57 -1.31 -10.21 2.86
N THR A 58 -1.04 -10.56 1.61
CA THR A 58 -0.30 -9.71 0.66
C THR A 58 -1.05 -8.42 0.40
N GLY A 59 -0.35 -7.32 0.10
CA GLY A 59 -1.00 -6.07 -0.29
C GLY A 59 -1.88 -6.20 -1.52
N HIS A 60 -2.84 -5.28 -1.63
CA HIS A 60 -3.67 -5.17 -2.81
C HIS A 60 -2.83 -4.67 -4.01
N PRO A 61 -3.27 -4.95 -5.25
CA PRO A 61 -2.64 -4.41 -6.43
C PRO A 61 -2.68 -2.89 -6.42
N ILE A 62 -1.62 -2.30 -6.97
CA ILE A 62 -1.46 -0.87 -7.14
C ILE A 62 -1.05 -0.57 -8.58
N GLU A 63 -1.47 0.59 -9.05
CA GLU A 63 -1.21 1.08 -10.39
C GLU A 63 -0.26 2.25 -10.31
N VAL A 64 0.92 2.10 -10.93
CA VAL A 64 1.89 3.19 -11.08
C VAL A 64 1.52 3.98 -12.32
N TYR A 65 1.34 5.28 -12.15
CA TYR A 65 0.88 6.16 -13.22
C TYR A 65 1.58 7.51 -13.16
N ASN A 66 1.47 8.24 -14.25
CA ASN A 66 1.85 9.63 -14.39
C ASN A 66 0.60 10.49 -14.18
N GLY A 67 0.57 11.25 -13.09
CA GLY A 67 -0.56 12.10 -12.71
C GLY A 67 -0.59 13.45 -13.41
N ARG A 68 0.19 13.65 -14.48
CA ARG A 68 0.16 14.88 -15.29
C ARG A 68 -0.46 14.59 -16.66
N ALA A 69 -1.60 15.21 -16.94
CA ALA A 69 -2.26 15.17 -18.25
C ALA A 69 -2.15 16.48 -19.04
N ARG A 70 -1.14 17.28 -18.73
CA ARG A 70 -0.96 18.54 -19.47
C ARG A 70 -0.12 18.27 -20.70
N PHE A 71 -0.76 18.08 -21.85
CA PHE A 71 -0.01 18.21 -23.09
C PHE A 71 0.52 19.64 -23.25
N ARG A 72 1.78 19.89 -22.86
CA ARG A 72 2.50 21.14 -23.15
C ARG A 72 3.36 21.00 -24.41
N GLY A 73 2.74 20.44 -25.45
CA GLY A 73 3.16 20.63 -26.83
C GLY A 73 4.29 19.73 -27.29
N ASN A 74 4.29 19.56 -28.61
CA ASN A 74 5.29 18.92 -29.44
C ASN A 74 6.59 19.78 -29.48
N VAL A 75 7.08 20.24 -28.33
CA VAL A 75 8.27 21.09 -28.25
C VAL A 75 9.48 20.21 -28.53
N LEU A 76 10.14 20.53 -29.64
CA LEU A 76 11.34 19.89 -30.08
C LEU A 76 12.53 20.51 -29.35
N ASP A 77 13.41 19.68 -28.83
CA ASP A 77 14.73 20.10 -28.38
C ASP A 77 15.62 20.51 -29.56
N ALA A 78 16.84 20.96 -29.27
CA ALA A 78 17.82 21.33 -30.29
C ALA A 78 18.18 20.20 -31.27
N ASN A 79 17.87 18.94 -30.94
CA ASN A 79 18.06 17.77 -31.77
C ASN A 79 16.78 17.30 -32.49
N SER A 80 15.69 18.08 -32.43
CA SER A 80 14.38 17.69 -32.97
C SER A 80 13.76 16.45 -32.30
N PHE A 81 14.13 16.15 -31.05
CA PHE A 81 13.38 15.20 -30.22
C PHE A 81 12.29 15.94 -29.47
N LEU A 82 11.11 15.32 -29.32
CA LEU A 82 10.15 15.88 -28.39
C LEU A 82 10.69 15.86 -26.97
N GLU A 83 10.30 16.86 -26.22
CA GLU A 83 10.44 16.89 -24.77
C GLU A 83 9.06 16.71 -24.15
N ASN A 84 8.92 15.74 -23.23
CA ASN A 84 7.68 15.63 -22.48
C ASN A 84 7.65 16.67 -21.35
N ILE A 85 7.18 17.87 -21.66
CA ILE A 85 7.06 18.97 -20.68
C ILE A 85 5.73 18.86 -19.87
N GLY A 86 4.95 17.78 -19.99
CA GLY A 86 3.70 17.72 -19.22
C GLY A 86 2.95 16.40 -19.08
N GLY A 87 3.64 15.27 -19.23
CA GLY A 87 3.25 13.95 -18.73
C GLY A 87 2.18 13.20 -19.53
N ASP A 88 1.37 13.89 -20.33
CA ASP A 88 0.30 13.30 -21.14
C ASP A 88 0.89 12.52 -22.33
N TYR A 89 1.08 11.20 -22.16
CA TYR A 89 1.66 10.33 -23.17
C TYR A 89 0.67 10.05 -24.30
N ASN A 90 -0.59 9.80 -23.97
CA ASN A 90 -1.57 9.27 -24.90
C ASN A 90 -2.48 10.37 -25.52
N LEU A 91 -2.36 11.61 -25.04
CA LEU A 91 -3.06 12.82 -25.49
C LEU A 91 -4.57 12.77 -25.29
N ASP A 92 -5.04 12.05 -24.29
CA ASP A 92 -6.46 12.01 -23.92
C ASP A 92 -6.85 13.05 -22.86
N GLY A 93 -5.88 13.75 -22.27
CA GLY A 93 -6.10 14.79 -21.27
C GLY A 93 -6.49 14.24 -19.89
N VAL A 94 -6.26 12.94 -19.62
CA VAL A 94 -6.55 12.29 -18.34
C VAL A 94 -5.26 12.02 -17.54
N ASN A 95 -5.30 12.31 -16.23
CA ASN A 95 -4.12 12.20 -15.34
C ASN A 95 -3.88 10.74 -14.89
N ASN A 96 -3.74 9.80 -15.81
CA ASN A 96 -3.63 8.36 -15.49
C ASN A 96 -2.71 7.61 -16.44
N ASP A 97 -1.69 8.30 -16.94
CA ASP A 97 -0.88 7.80 -18.03
C ASP A 97 0.14 6.77 -17.57
N HIS A 98 0.29 5.68 -18.31
CA HIS A 98 1.17 4.59 -17.89
C HIS A 98 2.61 4.85 -18.36
N PRO A 99 3.60 4.70 -17.47
CA PRO A 99 5.01 4.68 -17.87
C PRO A 99 5.35 3.35 -18.58
N ASP A 100 6.60 3.26 -19.03
CA ASP A 100 7.26 1.98 -19.26
C ASP A 100 7.99 1.54 -17.99
N TYR A 101 7.97 0.24 -17.70
CA TYR A 101 8.84 -0.38 -16.70
C TYR A 101 10.02 -1.05 -17.39
N VAL A 102 11.24 -0.64 -17.04
CA VAL A 102 12.49 -1.14 -17.66
C VAL A 102 13.29 -2.09 -16.77
N GLY A 103 12.78 -2.40 -15.57
CA GLY A 103 13.37 -3.43 -14.73
C GLY A 103 13.06 -4.85 -15.23
N GLY A 104 13.76 -5.85 -14.68
CA GLY A 104 13.65 -7.24 -15.13
C GLY A 104 12.27 -7.87 -14.87
N SER A 105 11.92 -8.09 -13.61
CA SER A 105 10.61 -8.62 -13.19
C SER A 105 9.93 -7.66 -12.22
N ALA A 106 8.60 -7.71 -12.11
CA ALA A 106 7.87 -6.88 -11.15
C ALA A 106 8.40 -7.08 -9.70
N SER A 107 8.75 -8.31 -9.32
CA SER A 107 9.37 -8.62 -8.03
C SER A 107 10.74 -7.97 -7.85
N ALA A 108 11.51 -7.75 -8.91
CA ALA A 108 12.81 -7.11 -8.85
C ALA A 108 12.74 -5.59 -8.64
N ALA A 109 11.57 -4.97 -8.79
CA ALA A 109 11.36 -3.55 -8.53
C ALA A 109 11.42 -3.20 -7.04
N TYR A 110 11.15 -4.16 -6.15
CA TYR A 110 10.96 -3.89 -4.72
C TYR A 110 12.27 -3.73 -3.96
N SER A 111 12.31 -2.73 -3.07
CA SER A 111 13.42 -2.53 -2.12
C SER A 111 13.30 -3.45 -0.90
N HIS A 112 12.08 -3.86 -0.55
CA HIS A 112 11.73 -4.49 0.73
C HIS A 112 12.08 -3.64 1.95
N ALA A 113 12.25 -2.33 1.77
CA ALA A 113 12.39 -1.38 2.86
C ALA A 113 11.06 -1.18 3.60
N ASN A 114 11.10 -0.41 4.69
CA ASN A 114 9.87 0.02 5.35
C ASN A 114 8.99 0.79 4.34
N PRO A 115 7.69 0.45 4.20
CA PRO A 115 6.80 1.13 3.28
C PRO A 115 6.74 2.66 3.43
N ALA A 116 6.95 3.19 4.65
CA ALA A 116 7.01 4.63 4.88
C ALA A 116 8.19 5.32 4.16
N ASP A 117 9.28 4.59 3.92
CA ASP A 117 10.48 5.09 3.23
C ASP A 117 10.42 4.86 1.71
N GLY A 118 9.61 3.87 1.28
CA GLY A 118 9.31 3.59 -0.12
C GLY A 118 9.46 2.12 -0.50
N ILE A 119 8.52 1.60 -1.29
CA ILE A 119 8.45 0.17 -1.63
C ILE A 119 9.33 -0.24 -2.81
N PHE A 120 9.71 0.70 -3.70
CA PHE A 120 10.55 0.41 -4.85
C PHE A 120 12.03 0.67 -4.54
N LYS A 121 12.94 0.06 -5.32
CA LYS A 121 14.39 0.36 -5.25
C LYS A 121 14.71 1.78 -5.68
N ASP A 122 13.86 2.36 -6.53
CA ASP A 122 13.93 3.74 -6.96
C ASP A 122 12.54 4.39 -6.82
N ASN A 123 12.44 5.27 -5.83
CA ASN A 123 11.23 6.02 -5.50
C ASN A 123 11.34 7.49 -5.96
N ASN A 124 12.27 7.81 -6.87
CA ASN A 124 12.42 9.17 -7.37
C ASN A 124 11.28 9.53 -8.34
N LEU A 125 11.10 10.83 -8.56
CA LEU A 125 10.17 11.33 -9.57
C LEU A 125 10.57 10.83 -10.96
N ILE A 126 9.59 10.61 -11.83
CA ILE A 126 9.86 10.39 -13.24
C ILE A 126 10.57 11.61 -13.83
N GLY A 127 11.69 11.37 -14.50
CA GLY A 127 12.41 12.43 -15.21
C GLY A 127 11.83 12.71 -16.58
N CYS A 128 12.36 13.76 -17.20
CA CYS A 128 12.15 14.07 -18.61
C CYS A 128 13.09 13.24 -19.50
N GLY A 129 12.65 12.91 -20.71
CA GLY A 129 13.43 12.14 -21.69
C GLY A 129 12.88 10.74 -21.94
N TYR A 130 13.42 10.04 -22.93
CA TYR A 130 12.84 8.81 -23.47
C TYR A 130 13.85 7.67 -23.43
N VAL A 131 13.35 6.44 -23.30
CA VAL A 131 14.20 5.25 -23.38
C VAL A 131 14.90 5.18 -24.73
N GLY A 132 16.23 5.10 -24.71
CA GLY A 132 17.05 4.89 -25.89
C GLY A 132 17.10 6.06 -26.87
N GLN A 133 16.66 7.27 -26.48
CA GLN A 133 16.75 8.48 -27.31
C GLN A 133 17.43 9.59 -26.51
N ALA A 134 18.43 10.24 -27.11
CA ALA A 134 19.20 11.29 -26.46
C ALA A 134 18.54 12.66 -26.67
N SER A 135 17.99 13.24 -25.61
CA SER A 135 17.47 14.62 -25.63
C SER A 135 18.50 15.60 -25.04
N THR A 136 18.64 16.78 -25.66
CA THR A 136 19.59 17.84 -25.23
C THR A 136 19.07 18.74 -24.12
N ASN A 137 17.78 18.70 -23.79
CA ASN A 137 17.17 19.63 -22.83
C ASN A 137 16.65 18.93 -21.56
N THR A 138 17.01 17.66 -21.37
CA THR A 138 16.57 16.85 -20.22
C THR A 138 16.90 17.52 -18.89
N SER A 139 18.06 18.16 -18.76
CA SER A 139 18.46 18.85 -17.52
C SER A 139 17.49 19.98 -17.17
N THR A 140 17.26 20.92 -18.08
CA THR A 140 16.37 22.06 -17.84
C THR A 140 14.94 21.63 -17.58
N CYS A 141 14.47 20.59 -18.27
CA CYS A 141 13.15 20.01 -18.00
C CYS A 141 13.07 19.39 -16.60
N ASN A 142 14.07 18.59 -16.22
CA ASN A 142 14.17 18.00 -14.89
C ASN A 142 14.19 19.07 -13.80
N ASP A 143 15.00 20.12 -13.99
CA ASP A 143 15.10 21.27 -13.08
C ASP A 143 13.74 21.96 -12.90
N ALA A 144 12.99 22.17 -14.00
CA ALA A 144 11.66 22.78 -13.97
C ALA A 144 10.64 21.96 -13.16
N PHE A 145 10.89 20.66 -12.95
CA PHE A 145 10.04 19.76 -12.20
C PHE A 145 10.65 19.27 -10.89
N GLY A 146 11.79 19.83 -10.47
CA GLY A 146 12.47 19.44 -9.24
C GLY A 146 13.01 18.00 -9.27
N VAL A 147 13.26 17.44 -10.45
CA VAL A 147 13.83 16.11 -10.61
C VAL A 147 15.35 16.21 -10.52
N THR A 148 15.92 15.91 -9.37
CA THR A 148 17.38 15.88 -9.19
C THR A 148 18.01 14.59 -9.68
N THR A 149 17.32 13.46 -9.43
CA THR A 149 17.70 12.13 -9.91
C THR A 149 16.46 11.51 -10.55
N PRO A 150 16.42 11.32 -11.88
CA PRO A 150 15.31 10.65 -12.54
C PRO A 150 15.09 9.21 -12.05
N ASN A 151 13.85 8.77 -12.02
CA ASN A 151 13.52 7.37 -11.80
C ASN A 151 14.15 6.46 -12.87
N SER A 152 14.81 5.41 -12.41
CA SER A 152 15.53 4.42 -13.23
C SER A 152 14.70 3.17 -13.55
N LEU A 153 13.57 2.96 -12.87
CA LEU A 153 12.66 1.82 -13.07
C LEU A 153 11.49 2.17 -13.98
N PHE A 154 10.93 3.36 -13.79
CA PHE A 154 9.76 3.87 -14.49
C PHE A 154 10.15 5.06 -15.35
N VAL A 155 9.88 4.94 -16.64
CA VAL A 155 10.42 5.86 -17.65
C VAL A 155 9.33 6.25 -18.63
N ASN A 156 9.52 7.38 -19.31
CA ASN A 156 8.56 7.82 -20.31
C ASN A 156 8.57 6.82 -21.49
N PRO A 157 7.39 6.43 -22.03
CA PRO A 157 7.30 5.55 -23.18
C PRO A 157 8.03 6.12 -24.39
N PRO A 158 8.67 5.31 -25.24
CA PRO A 158 9.57 5.76 -26.29
C PRO A 158 8.92 6.74 -27.28
N TRP A 159 9.74 7.64 -27.80
CA TRP A 159 9.32 8.61 -28.80
C TRP A 159 8.75 7.94 -30.06
N ASN A 160 7.67 8.49 -30.62
CA ASN A 160 7.18 8.16 -31.94
C ASN A 160 6.72 9.41 -32.67
N SER A 161 6.82 9.43 -34.01
CA SER A 161 6.54 10.61 -34.84
C SER A 161 5.10 11.15 -34.76
N THR A 162 4.18 10.41 -34.12
CA THR A 162 2.75 10.78 -34.02
C THR A 162 2.39 11.50 -32.74
N GLY A 163 3.29 11.60 -31.75
CA GLY A 163 3.03 12.28 -30.47
C GLY A 163 2.20 11.47 -29.46
N ILE A 164 1.31 10.58 -29.91
CA ILE A 164 0.53 9.66 -29.06
C ILE A 164 1.37 8.44 -28.69
N ARG A 165 1.51 8.15 -27.41
CA ARG A 165 2.25 7.01 -26.88
C ARG A 165 1.45 6.34 -25.78
N TYR A 166 1.51 5.02 -25.73
CA TYR A 166 0.97 4.25 -24.62
C TYR A 166 2.12 3.62 -23.85
N GLY A 167 2.05 3.67 -22.53
CA GLY A 167 2.94 2.88 -21.69
C GLY A 167 2.78 1.39 -21.91
N GLY A 168 3.90 0.69 -21.74
CA GLY A 168 4.01 -0.75 -21.72
C GLY A 168 3.74 -1.35 -20.34
N LEU A 169 3.61 -0.54 -19.28
CA LEU A 169 3.27 -1.03 -17.96
C LEU A 169 1.81 -1.53 -17.93
N GLY A 170 1.63 -2.81 -17.62
CA GLY A 170 0.31 -3.41 -17.44
C GLY A 170 -0.41 -2.90 -16.19
N ARG A 171 -1.75 -2.94 -16.23
CA ARG A 171 -2.62 -2.59 -15.10
C ARG A 171 -2.26 -3.41 -13.85
N ASN A 172 -2.19 -2.75 -12.69
CA ASN A 172 -2.16 -3.42 -11.37
C ASN A 172 -1.05 -4.48 -11.22
N LEU A 173 0.11 -4.25 -11.84
CA LEU A 173 1.22 -5.21 -11.86
C LEU A 173 1.95 -5.31 -10.50
N PHE A 174 1.99 -4.20 -9.77
CA PHE A 174 2.63 -4.10 -8.46
C PHE A 174 1.60 -4.28 -7.35
N ARG A 175 2.06 -4.64 -6.16
CA ARG A 175 1.31 -4.71 -4.91
C ARG A 175 1.84 -3.71 -3.89
N GLY A 176 0.92 -3.18 -3.09
CA GLY A 176 1.23 -2.39 -1.91
C GLY A 176 1.73 -3.22 -0.72
N PRO A 177 1.87 -2.60 0.46
CA PRO A 177 2.31 -3.24 1.69
C PRO A 177 1.41 -4.40 2.11
N ALA A 178 2.02 -5.44 2.69
CA ALA A 178 1.28 -6.55 3.28
C ALA A 178 0.69 -6.17 4.64
N PHE A 179 -0.41 -6.83 5.00
CA PHE A 179 -1.00 -6.74 6.33
C PHE A 179 -0.46 -7.83 7.24
N ASN A 180 -0.09 -7.47 8.47
CA ASN A 180 0.31 -8.39 9.52
C ASN A 180 -0.29 -7.93 10.86
N GLY A 181 -1.40 -8.57 11.23
CA GLY A 181 -2.20 -8.21 12.40
C GLY A 181 -2.29 -9.34 13.41
N LEU A 182 -2.16 -9.00 14.69
CA LEU A 182 -2.44 -9.90 15.81
C LEU A 182 -3.31 -9.16 16.82
N ASP A 183 -4.51 -9.69 17.04
CA ASP A 183 -5.40 -9.29 18.12
C ASP A 183 -5.40 -10.39 19.19
N GLY A 184 -5.57 -10.02 20.45
CA GLY A 184 -5.55 -10.98 21.54
C GLY A 184 -6.46 -10.59 22.70
N GLY A 185 -6.84 -11.58 23.49
CA GLY A 185 -7.67 -11.36 24.66
C GLY A 185 -7.46 -12.41 25.74
N ILE A 186 -7.79 -12.01 26.97
CA ILE A 186 -7.77 -12.85 28.16
C ILE A 186 -9.15 -12.77 28.80
N PHE A 187 -9.72 -13.93 29.10
CA PHE A 187 -11.09 -14.08 29.57
C PHE A 187 -11.13 -14.91 30.84
N LYS A 188 -12.04 -14.56 31.75
CA LYS A 188 -12.27 -15.31 32.98
C LYS A 188 -13.75 -15.32 33.33
N ASN A 189 -14.26 -16.51 33.60
CA ASN A 189 -15.58 -16.68 34.19
C ASN A 189 -15.42 -17.01 35.68
N VAL A 190 -16.12 -16.26 36.53
CA VAL A 190 -16.12 -16.40 37.99
C VAL A 190 -17.56 -16.66 38.45
N ALA A 191 -17.80 -17.81 39.05
CA ALA A 191 -19.04 -18.07 39.80
C ALA A 191 -18.92 -17.41 41.18
N ILE A 192 -19.65 -16.31 41.39
CA ILE A 192 -19.66 -15.60 42.66
C ILE A 192 -20.43 -16.47 43.68
N ASN A 193 -21.67 -16.83 43.34
CA ASN A 193 -22.51 -17.80 44.05
C ASN A 193 -23.42 -18.56 43.06
N GLU A 194 -24.41 -19.28 43.56
CA GLU A 194 -25.35 -20.10 42.75
C GLU A 194 -26.18 -19.28 41.76
N ARG A 195 -26.42 -18.00 42.09
CA ARG A 195 -27.20 -17.07 41.28
C ARG A 195 -26.30 -16.25 40.37
N TRP A 196 -25.22 -15.67 40.90
CA TRP A 196 -24.44 -14.64 40.22
C TRP A 196 -23.16 -15.18 39.56
N LYS A 197 -22.98 -14.89 38.27
CA LYS A 197 -21.76 -15.19 37.48
C LYS A 197 -21.20 -13.90 36.88
N LEU A 198 -19.90 -13.69 37.06
CA LEU A 198 -19.15 -12.58 36.49
C LEU A 198 -18.23 -13.09 35.38
N GLN A 199 -18.27 -12.43 34.23
CA GLN A 199 -17.30 -12.59 33.15
C GLN A 199 -16.42 -11.35 33.07
N ILE A 200 -15.11 -11.56 33.06
CA ILE A 200 -14.09 -10.52 32.84
C ILE A 200 -13.46 -10.75 31.46
N ARG A 201 -13.27 -9.66 30.71
CA ARG A 201 -12.63 -9.65 29.39
C ARG A 201 -11.60 -8.53 29.34
N ILE A 202 -10.40 -8.87 28.93
CA ILE A 202 -9.32 -7.91 28.64
C ILE A 202 -8.87 -8.20 27.23
N GLU A 203 -9.02 -7.25 26.33
CA GLU A 203 -8.75 -7.41 24.90
C GLU A 203 -7.79 -6.33 24.42
N ALA A 204 -6.92 -6.70 23.49
CA ALA A 204 -5.97 -5.82 22.84
C ALA A 204 -6.08 -6.00 21.33
N LEU A 205 -6.49 -4.94 20.65
CA LEU A 205 -6.40 -4.86 19.20
C LEU A 205 -5.03 -4.29 18.83
N ASN A 206 -4.41 -4.85 17.79
CA ASN A 206 -3.00 -4.59 17.46
C ASN A 206 -2.10 -4.89 18.68
N LEU A 207 -2.17 -6.12 19.18
CA LEU A 207 -1.43 -6.60 20.35
C LEU A 207 0.09 -6.34 20.25
N PRO A 208 0.76 -6.45 19.08
CA PRO A 208 2.18 -6.09 18.95
C PRO A 208 2.45 -4.58 18.94
N ASN A 209 1.43 -3.74 18.71
CA ASN A 209 1.58 -2.31 18.41
C ASN A 209 2.46 -2.06 17.17
N HIS A 210 2.25 -2.83 16.11
CA HIS A 210 2.97 -2.69 14.85
C HIS A 210 2.12 -1.90 13.84
N PRO A 211 2.70 -0.96 13.06
CA PRO A 211 1.98 -0.25 12.01
C PRO A 211 1.66 -1.16 10.82
N ASN A 212 0.41 -1.14 10.37
CA ASN A 212 0.04 -1.77 9.10
C ASN A 212 -0.18 -0.67 8.07
N PHE A 213 0.65 -0.64 7.03
CA PHE A 213 0.69 0.45 6.05
C PHE A 213 -0.33 0.25 4.93
N ASP A 214 -0.77 1.38 4.37
CA ASP A 214 -1.68 1.45 3.22
C ASP A 214 -1.45 2.76 2.44
N GLY A 215 -2.23 3.00 1.38
CA GLY A 215 -2.26 4.27 0.67
C GLY A 215 -0.90 4.62 0.08
N THR A 216 -0.28 3.65 -0.61
CA THR A 216 0.99 3.90 -1.32
C THR A 216 0.76 4.93 -2.41
N ASP A 217 1.54 6.00 -2.40
CA ASP A 217 1.52 7.00 -3.46
C ASP A 217 2.14 6.41 -4.72
N THR A 218 1.34 6.27 -5.78
CA THR A 218 1.76 5.64 -7.03
C THR A 218 1.88 6.64 -8.17
N ASN A 219 1.73 7.93 -7.89
CA ASN A 219 1.92 9.00 -8.84
C ASN A 219 3.41 9.31 -9.00
N LEU A 220 3.96 9.01 -10.17
CA LEU A 220 5.36 9.23 -10.50
C LEU A 220 5.81 10.69 -10.47
N ASN A 221 4.89 11.64 -10.43
CA ASN A 221 5.22 13.07 -10.32
C ASN A 221 5.18 13.58 -8.88
N SER A 222 4.88 12.70 -7.92
CA SER A 222 4.85 13.04 -6.50
C SER A 222 6.23 12.89 -5.85
N PHE A 223 6.59 13.84 -4.98
CA PHE A 223 7.80 13.74 -4.14
C PHE A 223 7.74 12.59 -3.12
N THR A 224 6.56 12.01 -2.92
CA THR A 224 6.33 10.87 -2.04
C THR A 224 6.07 9.58 -2.80
N PHE A 225 6.33 9.55 -4.12
CA PHE A 225 6.18 8.35 -4.95
C PHE A 225 6.76 7.09 -4.26
N GLY A 226 6.01 5.99 -4.33
CA GLY A 226 6.36 4.70 -3.76
C GLY A 226 6.28 4.61 -2.23
N ARG A 227 6.01 5.71 -1.51
CA ARG A 227 5.88 5.71 -0.04
C ARG A 227 4.44 5.49 0.38
N ALA A 228 4.25 4.67 1.41
CA ALA A 228 2.97 4.56 2.12
C ALA A 228 2.65 5.88 2.83
N GLN A 229 1.50 6.47 2.53
CA GLN A 229 1.09 7.76 3.07
C GLN A 229 0.32 7.65 4.38
N CYS A 230 -0.21 6.46 4.69
CA CYS A 230 -0.86 6.19 5.97
C CYS A 230 -0.75 4.73 6.37
N THR A 231 -1.25 4.48 7.56
CA THR A 231 -1.58 3.16 8.05
C THR A 231 -3.06 2.83 7.82
N ILE A 232 -3.40 1.55 7.79
CA ILE A 232 -4.74 1.04 7.47
C ILE A 232 -5.81 1.71 8.36
N GLY A 233 -6.89 2.14 7.71
CA GLY A 233 -7.96 2.92 8.34
C GLY A 233 -7.82 4.42 8.11
N GLY A 234 -6.66 4.89 7.63
CA GLY A 234 -6.54 6.22 7.02
C GLY A 234 -7.23 6.28 5.66
N THR A 235 -7.69 7.47 5.27
CA THR A 235 -8.26 7.72 3.94
C THR A 235 -7.26 8.46 3.07
N SER A 236 -6.98 7.93 1.87
CA SER A 236 -6.37 8.68 0.78
C SER A 236 -7.12 8.44 -0.53
N SER A 237 -7.32 9.51 -1.28
CA SER A 237 -7.68 9.47 -2.69
C SER A 237 -6.62 10.28 -3.42
N GLU A 238 -5.58 9.59 -3.92
CA GLU A 238 -4.47 10.17 -4.69
C GLU A 238 -3.81 11.40 -4.05
N GLY A 239 -3.18 11.18 -2.90
CA GLY A 239 -2.42 12.21 -2.18
C GLY A 239 -2.07 11.78 -0.74
N PRO A 240 -1.35 12.63 0.01
CA PRO A 240 -1.05 12.37 1.42
C PRO A 240 -2.34 12.18 2.21
N CYS A 241 -2.37 11.21 3.12
CA CYS A 241 -3.60 10.84 3.80
C CYS A 241 -4.17 12.01 4.60
N THR A 242 -5.47 12.24 4.46
CA THR A 242 -6.16 13.37 5.12
C THR A 242 -6.60 13.04 6.55
N SER A 243 -6.45 11.78 6.94
CA SER A 243 -6.59 11.29 8.30
C SER A 243 -5.75 10.03 8.46
N ASP A 244 -4.97 9.94 9.55
CA ASP A 244 -4.40 8.68 9.99
C ASP A 244 -5.27 8.18 11.15
N SER A 245 -6.08 7.15 10.88
CA SER A 245 -6.95 6.52 11.88
C SER A 245 -6.42 5.17 12.33
N ALA A 246 -5.21 4.80 11.92
CA ALA A 246 -4.74 3.47 12.23
C ALA A 246 -4.63 3.29 13.75
N PRO A 247 -5.29 2.26 14.30
CA PRO A 247 -5.27 2.07 15.72
C PRO A 247 -3.86 1.64 16.12
N ALA A 248 -3.13 2.55 16.77
CA ALA A 248 -2.20 2.18 17.83
C ALA A 248 -2.90 1.15 18.75
N ARG A 249 -2.11 0.36 19.47
CA ARG A 249 -2.65 -0.69 20.33
C ARG A 249 -3.82 -0.18 21.17
N ARG A 250 -5.00 -0.78 20.99
CA ARG A 250 -6.21 -0.41 21.72
C ARG A 250 -6.56 -1.48 22.73
N LEU A 251 -6.51 -1.11 24.00
CA LEU A 251 -6.92 -1.96 25.11
C LEU A 251 -8.38 -1.73 25.44
N GLN A 252 -9.12 -2.81 25.64
CA GLN A 252 -10.51 -2.79 26.07
C GLN A 252 -10.67 -3.72 27.27
N VAL A 253 -11.43 -3.26 28.25
CA VAL A 253 -11.75 -4.04 29.44
C VAL A 253 -13.26 -4.06 29.60
N GLY A 254 -13.81 -5.25 29.76
CA GLY A 254 -15.24 -5.48 29.89
C GLY A 254 -15.56 -6.40 31.05
N ALA A 255 -16.69 -6.14 31.70
CA ALA A 255 -17.25 -7.02 32.71
C ALA A 255 -18.73 -7.27 32.40
N ARG A 256 -19.17 -8.52 32.50
CA ARG A 256 -20.58 -8.90 32.36
C ARG A 256 -21.03 -9.68 33.59
N LEU A 257 -22.07 -9.19 34.25
CA LEU A 257 -22.73 -9.86 35.37
C LEU A 257 -24.01 -10.55 34.86
N THR A 258 -24.23 -11.79 35.27
CA THR A 258 -25.43 -12.59 34.92
C THR A 258 -25.99 -13.22 36.20
N PHE A 259 -27.32 -13.33 36.30
CA PHE A 259 -28.05 -13.80 37.48
C PHE A 259 -29.21 -14.73 37.13
#